data_AF-A0A257SI69-F1
#
_entry.id   AF-A0A257SI69-F1
#
_cell.length_a   1.000
_cell.length_b   1.000
_cell.length_c   1.000
_cell.angle_alpha   90.00
_cell.angle_beta   90.00
_cell.angle_gamma   90.00
#
_symmetry.space_group_name_H-M   'P 1'
#
loop_
_entity.id
_entity.type
_entity.pdbx_description
1 polymer ?
#
loop_
_entity_poly.entity_id
_entity_poly.type
_entity_poly.pdbx_seq_one_letter_code
_entity_poly.pdbx_strand_id
1 'polypeptide(L)'
;MLLQRLRERDTESGSQLVSRLQSALQELQAVDEYQYVVVNDELESAVSLVSSIIDAEVASRERVADLRHQVTLLIERLEREIESQSF
;
A
#
# COMPACT_ATOMS: atom_id res chain seq x y z
N MET A 1 14.70 16.99 -3.63
CA MET A 1 14.56 17.56 -4.98
C MET A 1 13.10 17.47 -5.44
N LEU A 2 12.32 18.56 -5.31
CA LEU A 2 10.95 18.67 -5.87
C LEU A 2 10.87 19.91 -6.78
N LEU A 3 11.41 21.03 -6.29
CA LEU A 3 11.50 22.30 -7.01
C LEU A 3 12.31 22.20 -8.33
N GLN A 4 13.35 21.36 -8.33
CA GLN A 4 14.22 21.19 -9.49
C GLN A 4 13.54 20.34 -10.57
N ARG A 5 12.87 19.25 -10.19
CA ARG A 5 12.03 18.43 -11.08
C ARG A 5 10.82 19.19 -11.65
N LEU A 6 10.22 20.09 -10.86
CA LEU A 6 9.12 20.94 -11.30
C LEU A 6 9.57 22.04 -12.29
N ARG A 7 10.81 22.54 -12.17
CA ARG A 7 11.38 23.53 -13.11
C ARG A 7 11.80 22.90 -14.44
N GLU A 8 12.18 21.63 -14.46
CA GLU A 8 12.63 20.92 -15.67
C GLU A 8 11.45 20.49 -16.58
N ARG A 9 10.22 20.45 -16.06
CA ARG A 9 9.00 20.36 -16.90
C ARG A 9 8.67 21.76 -17.42
N ASP A 10 9.24 22.11 -18.56
CA ASP A 10 9.05 23.37 -19.32
C ASP A 10 7.62 23.55 -19.89
N THR A 11 6.59 23.16 -19.14
CA THR A 11 5.17 23.13 -19.55
C THR A 11 4.21 23.75 -18.53
N GLU A 12 4.69 24.28 -17.40
CA GLU A 12 3.83 24.86 -16.37
C GLU A 12 4.10 26.36 -16.15
N SER A 13 3.03 27.15 -16.24
CA SER A 13 3.04 28.57 -15.89
C SER A 13 3.36 28.77 -14.40
N GLY A 14 3.98 29.90 -14.04
CA GLY A 14 4.42 30.17 -12.66
C GLY A 14 3.30 30.06 -11.60
N SER A 15 2.03 30.28 -11.96
CA SER A 15 0.88 30.10 -11.07
C SER A 15 0.56 28.62 -10.80
N GLN A 16 0.74 27.73 -11.77
CA GLN A 16 0.56 26.28 -11.61
C GLN A 16 1.62 25.69 -10.69
N LEU A 17 2.86 26.19 -10.79
CA LEU A 17 3.95 25.81 -9.91
C LEU A 17 3.67 26.16 -8.44
N VAL A 18 3.20 27.38 -8.17
CA VAL A 18 2.84 27.81 -6.81
C VAL A 18 1.70 26.97 -6.24
N SER A 19 0.68 26.68 -7.05
CA SER A 19 -0.44 25.81 -6.65
C SER A 19 0.05 24.40 -6.28
N ARG A 20 0.91 23.79 -7.10
CA ARG A 20 1.50 22.47 -6.79
C ARG A 20 2.35 22.47 -5.52
N LEU A 21 3.15 23.52 -5.29
CA LEU A 21 3.95 23.63 -4.08
C LEU A 21 3.07 23.79 -2.83
N GLN A 22 1.95 24.52 -2.93
CA GLN A 22 0.97 24.63 -1.85
C GLN A 22 0.29 23.30 -1.56
N SER A 23 -0.13 22.55 -2.59
CA SER A 23 -0.71 21.21 -2.42
C SER A 23 0.30 20.23 -1.79
N ALA A 24 1.54 20.22 -2.28
CA ALA A 24 2.59 19.38 -1.70
C ALA A 24 2.88 19.74 -0.23
N LEU A 25 2.81 21.02 0.14
CA LEU A 25 2.96 21.45 1.53
C LEU A 25 1.81 20.95 2.41
N GLN A 26 0.57 21.02 1.92
CA GLN A 26 -0.61 20.51 2.64
C GLN A 26 -0.55 18.99 2.81
N GLU A 27 -0.16 18.25 1.76
CA GLU A 27 0.03 16.80 1.82
C GLU A 27 1.12 16.41 2.83
N LEU A 28 2.24 17.15 2.86
CA LEU A 28 3.32 16.93 3.83
C LEU A 28 2.92 17.31 5.27
N GLN A 29 1.98 18.23 5.46
CA GLN A 29 1.45 18.56 6.79
C GLN A 29 0.51 17.46 7.32
N ALA A 30 -0.10 16.68 6.43
CA ALA A 30 -0.92 15.53 6.77
C ALA A 30 -0.13 14.21 6.86
N VAL A 31 1.21 14.26 6.87
CA VAL A 31 2.07 13.06 6.84
C VAL A 31 1.81 12.13 8.03
N ASP A 32 1.40 12.68 9.17
CA ASP A 32 1.06 11.93 10.39
C ASP A 32 -0.21 11.06 10.22
N GLU A 33 -1.01 11.27 9.17
CA GLU A 33 -2.20 10.47 8.85
C GLU A 33 -1.86 9.18 8.07
N TYR A 34 -0.64 9.08 7.54
CA TYR A 34 -0.21 7.96 6.71
C TYR A 34 0.67 6.97 7.49
N GLN A 35 0.43 5.67 7.30
CA GLN A 35 1.20 4.63 7.99
C GLN A 35 2.62 4.47 7.43
N TYR A 36 2.86 4.89 6.19
CA TYR A 36 4.15 4.76 5.52
C TYR A 36 4.47 5.99 4.66
N VAL A 37 5.73 6.40 4.65
CA VAL A 37 6.26 7.48 3.79
C VAL A 37 7.32 6.89 2.85
N VAL A 38 7.17 7.14 1.55
CA VAL A 38 8.11 6.66 0.51
C VAL A 38 8.70 7.86 -0.23
N VAL A 39 10.02 7.97 -0.22
CA VAL A 39 10.74 9.01 -0.97
C VAL A 39 11.11 8.49 -2.36
N ASN A 40 10.50 9.07 -3.40
CA ASN A 40 10.74 8.68 -4.80
C ASN A 40 11.90 9.47 -5.43
N ASP A 41 13.09 9.36 -4.84
CA ASP A 41 14.31 9.94 -5.40
C ASP A 41 14.84 9.06 -6.54
N GLU A 42 14.84 7.74 -6.36
CA GLU A 42 15.13 6.75 -7.40
C GLU A 42 13.94 5.80 -7.57
N LEU A 43 13.50 5.61 -8.83
CA LEU A 43 12.27 4.89 -9.14
C LEU A 43 12.35 3.42 -8.71
N GLU A 44 13.46 2.75 -8.99
CA GLU A 44 13.64 1.33 -8.68
C GLU A 44 13.62 1.07 -7.17
N SER A 45 14.35 1.89 -6.40
CA SER A 45 14.28 1.87 -4.94
C SER A 45 12.87 2.13 -4.39
N ALA A 46 12.15 3.11 -4.94
CA ALA A 46 10.80 3.43 -4.50
C ALA A 46 9.81 2.29 -4.76
N VAL A 47 9.89 1.65 -5.93
CA VAL A 47 9.08 0.48 -6.27
C VAL A 47 9.40 -0.68 -5.33
N SER A 48 10.68 -0.95 -5.08
CA SER A 48 11.09 -2.03 -4.17
C SER A 48 10.57 -1.81 -2.74
N LEU A 49 10.58 -0.57 -2.25
CA LEU A 49 10.09 -0.23 -0.91
C LEU A 49 8.57 -0.41 -0.82
N VAL A 50 7.82 0.03 -1.84
CA VAL A 50 6.36 -0.16 -1.89
C VAL A 50 6.00 -1.65 -1.95
N SER A 51 6.68 -2.44 -2.78
CA SER A 51 6.46 -3.89 -2.84
C SER A 51 6.69 -4.56 -1.48
N SER A 52 7.74 -4.17 -0.77
CA SER A 52 8.06 -4.71 0.56
C SER A 52 6.99 -4.36 1.60
N ILE A 53 6.42 -3.16 1.54
CA ILE A 53 5.30 -2.75 2.41
C ILE A 53 4.08 -3.62 2.13
N ILE A 54 3.74 -3.84 0.86
CA ILE A 54 2.60 -4.68 0.47
C ILE A 54 2.80 -6.12 0.96
N ASP A 55 3.98 -6.69 0.76
CA ASP A 55 4.30 -8.06 1.20
C ASP A 55 4.22 -8.20 2.73
N ALA A 56 4.77 -7.23 3.47
CA ALA A 56 4.72 -7.20 4.94
C ALA A 56 3.28 -7.11 5.46
N GLU A 57 2.46 -6.26 4.83
CA GLU A 57 1.05 -6.15 5.14
C GLU A 57 0.32 -7.46 4.80
N VAL A 58 0.60 -8.11 3.66
CA VAL A 58 -0.03 -9.39 3.27
C VAL A 58 0.32 -10.51 4.27
N ALA A 59 1.56 -10.52 4.74
CA ALA A 59 2.02 -11.43 5.78
C ALA A 59 1.54 -11.05 7.21
N SER A 60 0.87 -9.91 7.38
CA SER A 60 0.36 -9.45 8.67
C SER A 60 -0.55 -10.50 9.31
N ARG A 61 -0.38 -10.65 10.63
CA ARG A 61 -1.07 -11.64 11.46
C ARG A 61 -2.59 -11.59 11.32
N GLU A 62 -3.15 -10.42 11.02
CA GLU A 62 -4.59 -10.23 10.87
C GLU A 62 -5.15 -10.96 9.64
N ARG A 63 -4.48 -10.86 8.48
CA ARG A 63 -4.87 -11.59 7.26
C ARG A 63 -4.55 -13.08 7.33
N VAL A 64 -3.45 -13.45 7.99
CA VAL A 64 -3.10 -14.85 8.25
C VAL A 64 -4.10 -15.50 9.22
N ALA A 65 -4.60 -14.75 10.22
CA ALA A 65 -5.61 -15.24 11.14
C ALA A 65 -6.95 -15.52 10.44
N ASP A 66 -7.38 -14.62 9.55
CA ASP A 66 -8.60 -14.82 8.77
C ASP A 66 -8.48 -16.03 7.83
N LEU A 67 -7.34 -16.17 7.16
CA LEU A 67 -7.06 -17.35 6.33
C LEU A 67 -7.07 -18.65 7.15
N ARG A 68 -6.48 -18.66 8.36
CA ARG A 68 -6.54 -19.82 9.27
C ARG A 68 -7.97 -20.16 9.64
N HIS A 69 -8.80 -19.17 9.95
CA HIS A 69 -10.20 -19.38 10.27
C HIS A 69 -10.97 -19.99 9.09
N GLN A 70 -10.78 -19.45 7.88
CA GLN A 70 -11.39 -19.99 6.66
C GLN A 70 -10.95 -21.43 6.37
N VAL A 71 -9.67 -21.75 6.56
CA VAL A 71 -9.14 -23.12 6.41
C VAL A 71 -9.76 -24.07 7.43
N THR A 72 -9.91 -23.67 8.69
CA THR A 72 -10.59 -24.49 9.71
C THR A 72 -12.03 -24.80 9.32
N LEU A 73 -12.78 -23.80 8.85
CA LEU A 73 -14.16 -23.99 8.40
C LEU A 73 -14.27 -24.92 7.19
N LEU A 74 -13.30 -24.87 6.27
CA LEU A 74 -13.23 -25.79 5.13
C LEU A 74 -12.96 -27.23 5.59
N ILE A 75 -12.07 -27.43 6.57
CA ILE A 75 -11.79 -28.75 7.13
C ILE A 75 -13.05 -29.32 7.81
N GLU A 76 -13.68 -28.56 8.71
CA GLU A 76 -14.90 -28.98 9.41
C GLU A 76 -16.06 -29.29 8.46
N ARG A 77 -16.11 -28.62 7.32
CA ARG A 77 -17.11 -28.89 6.28
C ARG A 77 -16.81 -30.22 5.58
N LEU A 78 -15.55 -30.44 5.18
CA LEU A 78 -15.13 -31.67 4.52
C LEU A 78 -15.32 -32.90 5.43
N GLU A 79 -15.01 -32.78 6.72
CA GLU A 79 -15.21 -33.86 7.70
C GLU A 79 -16.68 -34.27 7.79
N ARG A 80 -17.60 -33.29 7.88
CA ARG A 80 -19.05 -33.55 7.88
C ARG A 80 -19.55 -34.21 6.59
N GLU A 81 -18.98 -33.83 5.45
CA GLU A 81 -19.37 -34.38 4.15
C GLU A 81 -18.86 -35.82 3.96
N ILE A 82 -17.70 -36.15 4.53
CA ILE A 82 -17.16 -37.53 4.58
C ILE A 82 -17.99 -38.41 5.50
N GLU A 83 -18.37 -37.89 6.68
CA GLU A 83 -19.26 -38.61 7.61
C GLU A 83 -20.65 -38.85 7.01
N SER A 84 -21.21 -37.89 6.26
CA SER A 84 -22.52 -38.05 5.65
C SER A 84 -22.55 -39.00 4.44
N GLN A 85 -21.41 -39.21 3.77
CA GLN A 85 -21.28 -40.16 2.65
C GLN A 85 -20.84 -41.57 3.08
N SER A 86 -20.54 -41.77 4.37
CA SER A 86 -20.17 -43.07 4.93
C SER A 86 -21.39 -43.91 5.39
N PHE A 87 -22.61 -43.55 4.94
CA PHE A 87 -23.87 -44.29 5.14
C PHE A 87 -24.54 -44.64 3.82
#